data_AF-A0A5E3XAP2-F1
#
_entry.id   AF-A0A5E3XAP2-F1
#
_cell.length_a   1.000
_cell.length_b   1.000
_cell.length_c   1.000
_cell.angle_alpha   90.00
_cell.angle_beta   90.00
_cell.angle_gamma   90.00
#
_symmetry.space_group_name_H-M   'P 1'
#
loop_
_entity.id
_entity.type
_entity.pdbx_description
1 polymer ?
#
loop_
_entity_poly.entity_id
_entity_poly.type
_entity_poly.pdbx_seq_one_letter_code
_entity_poly.pdbx_strand_id
1 'polypeptide(L)'
;MPDQQLAQFLSLLSSLDSGQTDISTVQPSELAVGLVLVRKLYAHTCSWINASRTVRREIRLPFEIIREIFYIFADANTPLLGSSRREDSGWHVLLRLCKSWYRNLMEDGRFWAIVAPHNPSTMPITMQRAGQWTSCFVLTEILPRAVAKIRPAIEPLALAAFEPSRHHVIHVERNQRAFETLHKILTVAASTNLDRLESLTMRSNAYGQTSRQADEMSRTLHAGFQDVWIRASSLKYANFHGMSANLQSDSLRTLLISYRSWSTARPANSTLIDTLRRSGDKLERMELLWATGSPSSSTSPVTLPKLTDLLLWGEDVDVMNVLQLVQTPALHTANVLLEITSNRDAAVILERQLMERMQPAGDWDTIRVRISDKTTNHYGLSMSVSFWRRADLNALGAVVNLRADKPRLSISLRTKSELLTWADLAGPLLSRVRRAATVLLQLPDDTVRTEKEALDTLERTAGRSLDNFLFEITARTIPLDDYDAVNIASIY
;
A
#
# COMPACT_ATOMS: atom_id res chain seq x y z
N MET A 1 -4.53 -22.81 28.57
CA MET A 1 -5.53 -21.74 28.29
C MET A 1 -6.57 -22.21 27.29
N PRO A 2 -7.75 -22.72 27.73
CA PRO A 2 -8.80 -22.99 26.75
C PRO A 2 -10.23 -22.55 27.11
N ASP A 3 -10.68 -22.63 28.36
CA ASP A 3 -12.13 -22.67 28.60
C ASP A 3 -12.80 -21.30 28.55
N GLN A 4 -12.10 -20.23 28.95
CA GLN A 4 -12.70 -18.90 29.04
C GLN A 4 -12.84 -18.22 27.67
N GLN A 5 -11.85 -18.37 26.78
CA GLN A 5 -11.92 -17.85 25.40
C GLN A 5 -12.89 -18.68 24.54
N LEU A 6 -12.93 -20.00 24.75
CA LEU A 6 -13.93 -20.85 24.09
C LEU A 6 -15.34 -20.53 24.58
N ALA A 7 -15.54 -20.33 25.89
CA ALA A 7 -16.84 -19.94 26.44
C ALA A 7 -17.28 -18.54 25.96
N GLN A 8 -16.36 -17.57 25.87
CA GLN A 8 -16.64 -16.24 25.31
C GLN A 8 -17.02 -16.33 23.82
N PHE A 9 -16.29 -17.13 23.03
CA PHE A 9 -16.62 -17.34 21.62
C PHE A 9 -17.95 -18.09 21.44
N LEU A 10 -18.21 -19.13 22.22
CA LEU A 10 -19.49 -19.85 22.20
C LEU A 10 -20.66 -18.97 22.67
N SER A 11 -20.43 -18.08 23.64
CA SER A 11 -21.41 -17.08 24.08
C SER A 11 -21.70 -16.05 22.99
N LEU A 12 -20.68 -15.60 22.25
CA LEU A 12 -20.84 -14.72 21.09
C LEU A 12 -21.61 -15.42 19.96
N LEU A 13 -21.30 -16.69 19.68
CA LEU A 13 -22.04 -17.49 18.71
C LEU A 13 -23.51 -17.71 19.12
N SER A 14 -23.77 -17.91 20.41
CA SER A 14 -25.13 -18.04 20.95
C SER A 14 -25.92 -16.71 20.92
N SER A 15 -25.24 -15.57 21.08
CA SER A 15 -25.89 -14.25 21.00
C SER A 15 -26.18 -13.85 19.54
N LEU A 16 -25.33 -14.27 18.60
CA LEU A 16 -25.59 -14.16 17.16
C LEU A 16 -26.76 -15.07 16.72
N ASP A 17 -26.82 -16.32 17.20
CA ASP A 17 -27.90 -17.28 16.89
C ASP A 17 -29.27 -16.82 17.41
N SER A 18 -29.30 -16.21 18.60
CA SER A 18 -30.53 -15.63 19.18
C SER A 18 -30.93 -14.28 18.59
N GLY A 19 -30.15 -13.73 17.63
CA GLY A 19 -30.38 -12.41 17.04
C GLY A 19 -30.18 -11.25 18.00
N GLN A 20 -29.56 -11.49 19.17
CA GLN A 20 -29.25 -10.45 20.16
C GLN A 20 -28.06 -9.58 19.74
N THR A 21 -27.21 -10.11 18.86
CA THR A 21 -26.05 -9.40 18.33
C THR A 21 -26.12 -9.39 16.81
N ASP A 22 -25.90 -8.24 16.18
CA ASP A 22 -25.76 -8.13 14.73
C ASP A 22 -24.31 -8.46 14.34
N ILE A 23 -24.12 -9.35 13.36
CA ILE A 23 -22.81 -9.76 12.87
C ILE A 23 -21.97 -8.59 12.35
N SER A 24 -22.61 -7.51 11.89
CA SER A 24 -21.95 -6.27 11.44
C SER A 24 -21.24 -5.52 12.58
N THR A 25 -21.57 -5.84 13.84
CA THR A 25 -21.04 -5.17 15.04
C THR A 25 -19.91 -5.95 15.72
N VAL A 26 -19.60 -7.17 15.25
CA VAL A 26 -18.56 -8.03 15.82
C VAL A 26 -17.18 -7.54 15.38
N GLN A 27 -16.27 -7.34 16.33
CA GLN A 27 -14.94 -6.81 16.04
C GLN A 27 -14.08 -7.87 15.32
N PRO A 28 -13.24 -7.49 14.33
CA PRO A 28 -12.35 -8.42 13.63
C PRO A 28 -11.41 -9.22 14.55
N SER A 29 -11.04 -8.66 15.71
CA SER A 29 -10.24 -9.32 16.73
C SER A 29 -10.96 -10.49 17.41
N GLU A 30 -12.29 -10.44 17.54
CA GLU A 30 -13.12 -11.51 18.10
C GLU A 30 -13.29 -12.66 17.10
N LEU A 31 -13.39 -12.32 15.81
CA LEU A 31 -13.31 -13.29 14.70
C LEU A 31 -11.93 -13.93 14.58
N ALA A 32 -10.84 -13.20 14.87
CA ALA A 32 -9.48 -13.73 14.91
C ALA A 32 -9.28 -14.78 16.03
N VAL A 33 -9.90 -14.57 17.20
CA VAL A 33 -9.97 -15.58 18.27
C VAL A 33 -10.79 -16.80 17.81
N GLY A 34 -11.89 -16.57 17.10
CA GLY A 34 -12.66 -17.61 16.42
C GLY A 34 -11.82 -18.41 15.41
N LEU A 35 -10.97 -17.75 14.63
CA LEU A 35 -10.02 -18.35 13.67
C LEU A 35 -8.91 -19.18 14.35
N VAL A 36 -8.38 -18.69 15.49
CA VAL A 36 -7.44 -19.46 16.32
C VAL A 36 -8.14 -20.67 16.94
N LEU A 37 -9.39 -20.53 17.34
CA LEU A 37 -10.25 -21.62 17.80
C LEU A 37 -10.63 -22.58 16.68
N VAL A 38 -10.84 -22.11 15.44
CA VAL A 38 -11.07 -22.93 14.24
C VAL A 38 -9.79 -23.65 13.80
N ARG A 39 -8.61 -23.05 13.97
CA ARG A 39 -7.31 -23.72 13.79
C ARG A 39 -7.04 -24.76 14.88
N LYS A 40 -7.35 -24.44 16.13
CA LYS A 40 -7.28 -25.39 17.25
C LYS A 40 -8.32 -26.49 17.09
N LEU A 41 -9.53 -26.18 16.62
CA LEU A 41 -10.55 -27.12 16.17
C LEU A 41 -9.96 -27.94 15.05
N TYR A 42 -9.46 -27.41 13.93
CA TYR A 42 -8.82 -28.17 12.85
C TYR A 42 -7.74 -29.14 13.34
N ALA A 43 -6.85 -28.72 14.24
CA ALA A 43 -5.88 -29.60 14.89
C ALA A 43 -6.57 -30.69 15.74
N HIS A 44 -7.58 -30.30 16.52
CA HIS A 44 -8.43 -31.22 17.26
C HIS A 44 -9.28 -32.11 16.36
N THR A 45 -9.77 -31.67 15.19
CA THR A 45 -10.67 -32.35 14.25
C THR A 45 -9.86 -33.32 13.40
N CYS A 46 -8.63 -33.00 13.05
CA CYS A 46 -7.69 -33.99 12.49
C CYS A 46 -7.40 -35.11 13.50
N SER A 47 -7.32 -34.80 14.79
CA SER A 47 -7.25 -35.78 15.88
C SER A 47 -8.61 -36.48 16.14
N TRP A 48 -9.73 -35.77 16.02
CA TRP A 48 -11.10 -36.24 16.28
C TRP A 48 -11.63 -37.12 15.17
N ILE A 49 -11.33 -36.83 13.91
CA ILE A 49 -11.64 -37.70 12.75
C ILE A 49 -10.95 -39.06 12.91
N ASN A 50 -9.80 -39.11 13.59
CA ASN A 50 -9.16 -40.38 13.98
C ASN A 50 -9.79 -41.02 15.24
N ALA A 51 -10.39 -40.24 16.13
CA ALA A 51 -10.93 -40.71 17.42
C ALA A 51 -12.45 -40.93 17.48
N SER A 52 -13.24 -40.44 16.53
CA SER A 52 -14.70 -40.35 16.68
C SER A 52 -15.46 -40.96 15.49
N ARG A 53 -15.63 -42.30 15.55
CA ARG A 53 -16.81 -42.94 14.94
C ARG A 53 -18.09 -42.75 15.79
N THR A 54 -17.99 -42.11 16.96
CA THR A 54 -18.98 -42.28 18.05
C THR A 54 -19.58 -41.02 18.64
N VAL A 55 -19.23 -39.79 18.22
CA VAL A 55 -19.85 -38.57 18.79
C VAL A 55 -20.44 -37.70 17.67
N ARG A 56 -21.66 -38.04 17.24
CA ARG A 56 -22.52 -37.19 16.40
C ARG A 56 -23.32 -36.21 17.27
N ARG A 57 -22.66 -35.22 17.89
CA ARG A 57 -23.40 -34.03 18.34
C ARG A 57 -23.35 -33.02 17.21
N GLU A 58 -24.51 -32.75 16.62
CA GLU A 58 -24.69 -31.68 15.64
C GLU A 58 -24.24 -30.36 16.28
N ILE A 59 -23.16 -29.77 15.77
CA ILE A 59 -22.86 -28.37 16.02
C ILE A 59 -23.97 -27.59 15.31
N ARG A 60 -24.94 -27.09 16.07
CA ARG A 60 -26.04 -26.25 15.57
C ARG A 60 -25.59 -24.80 15.63
N LEU A 61 -24.97 -24.35 14.54
CA LEU A 61 -24.76 -22.93 14.27
C LEU A 61 -25.66 -22.54 13.08
N PRO A 62 -26.15 -21.29 13.04
CA PRO A 62 -26.75 -20.72 11.83
C PRO A 62 -25.87 -20.97 10.62
N PHE A 63 -26.48 -21.33 9.49
CA PHE A 63 -25.73 -21.66 8.29
C PHE A 63 -24.93 -20.46 7.78
N GLU A 64 -25.41 -19.24 8.03
CA GLU A 64 -24.75 -17.97 7.70
C GLU A 64 -23.40 -17.85 8.39
N ILE A 65 -23.33 -18.18 9.69
CA ILE A 65 -22.09 -18.15 10.47
C ILE A 65 -21.14 -19.24 9.97
N ILE A 66 -21.67 -20.44 9.72
CA ILE A 66 -20.88 -21.54 9.16
C ILE A 66 -20.29 -21.10 7.82
N ARG A 67 -21.08 -20.51 6.95
CA ARG A 67 -20.67 -20.03 5.63
C ARG A 67 -19.54 -19.01 5.70
N GLU A 68 -19.63 -18.01 6.58
CA GLU A 68 -18.54 -17.02 6.76
C GLU A 68 -17.26 -17.66 7.30
N ILE A 69 -17.37 -18.62 8.24
CA ILE A 69 -16.20 -19.40 8.71
C ILE A 69 -15.56 -20.14 7.54
N PHE A 70 -16.36 -20.73 6.66
CA PHE A 70 -15.88 -21.43 5.48
C PHE A 70 -15.21 -20.51 4.46
N TYR A 71 -15.71 -19.29 4.27
CA TYR A 71 -15.09 -18.29 3.40
C TYR A 71 -13.69 -17.91 3.90
N ILE A 72 -13.60 -17.54 5.17
CA ILE A 72 -12.34 -17.21 5.82
C ILE A 72 -11.36 -18.40 5.74
N PHE A 73 -11.86 -19.62 6.00
CA PHE A 73 -11.00 -20.80 5.98
C PHE A 73 -10.54 -21.19 4.57
N ALA A 74 -11.39 -21.04 3.55
CA ALA A 74 -11.07 -21.32 2.16
C ALA A 74 -9.95 -20.41 1.65
N ASP A 75 -10.03 -19.12 1.99
CA ASP A 75 -9.00 -18.13 1.67
C ASP A 75 -7.69 -18.40 2.44
N ALA A 76 -7.78 -18.62 3.75
CA ALA A 76 -6.60 -18.79 4.60
C ALA A 76 -5.91 -20.17 4.50
N ASN A 77 -6.61 -21.23 4.08
CA ASN A 77 -6.11 -22.62 4.11
C ASN A 77 -6.26 -23.31 2.75
N THR A 78 -5.51 -22.80 1.77
CA THR A 78 -5.41 -23.40 0.42
C THR A 78 -4.77 -24.80 0.47
N PRO A 79 -5.37 -25.81 -0.19
CA PRO A 79 -4.82 -27.16 -0.30
C PRO A 79 -3.51 -27.20 -1.09
N LEU A 80 -2.59 -28.09 -0.72
CA LEU A 80 -1.41 -28.41 -1.53
C LEU A 80 -1.77 -29.47 -2.58
N LEU A 81 -1.95 -29.02 -3.83
CA LEU A 81 -2.35 -29.83 -4.97
C LEU A 81 -1.31 -30.92 -5.27
N GLY A 82 -1.80 -32.16 -5.41
CA GLY A 82 -0.98 -33.34 -5.66
C GLY A 82 -0.33 -33.95 -4.42
N SER A 83 -0.53 -33.36 -3.24
CA SER A 83 -0.12 -34.01 -1.99
C SER A 83 -1.09 -35.13 -1.63
N SER A 84 -0.55 -36.26 -1.18
CA SER A 84 -1.31 -37.36 -0.59
C SER A 84 -1.49 -37.20 0.93
N ARG A 85 -0.84 -36.20 1.55
CA ARG A 85 -0.89 -35.99 3.00
C ARG A 85 -2.23 -35.37 3.40
N ARG A 86 -2.75 -35.81 4.55
CA ARG A 86 -4.03 -35.29 5.06
C ARG A 86 -3.91 -33.86 5.56
N GLU A 87 -2.79 -33.48 6.19
CA GLU A 87 -2.58 -32.10 6.66
C GLU A 87 -2.62 -31.06 5.53
N ASP A 88 -2.30 -31.49 4.31
CA ASP A 88 -2.23 -30.68 3.10
C ASP A 88 -3.58 -30.50 2.38
N SER A 89 -4.65 -31.10 2.92
CA SER A 89 -5.97 -31.07 2.30
C SER A 89 -6.69 -29.71 2.42
N GLY A 90 -6.23 -28.81 3.30
CA GLY A 90 -6.76 -27.46 3.43
C GLY A 90 -8.28 -27.43 3.64
N TRP A 91 -8.98 -26.52 2.96
CA TRP A 91 -10.45 -26.41 3.02
C TRP A 91 -11.22 -27.65 2.53
N HIS A 92 -10.60 -28.58 1.78
CA HIS A 92 -11.26 -29.84 1.42
C HIS A 92 -11.62 -30.69 2.65
N VAL A 93 -10.91 -30.53 3.78
CA VAL A 93 -11.23 -31.24 5.02
C VAL A 93 -12.60 -30.82 5.54
N LEU A 94 -12.91 -29.52 5.47
CA LEU A 94 -14.17 -28.99 6.00
C LEU A 94 -15.39 -29.53 5.22
N LEU A 95 -15.24 -29.71 3.90
CA LEU A 95 -16.26 -30.33 3.06
C LEU A 95 -16.57 -31.80 3.43
N ARG A 96 -15.70 -32.47 4.20
CA ARG A 96 -15.89 -33.87 4.62
C ARG A 96 -16.50 -34.01 6.01
N LEU A 97 -16.63 -32.92 6.78
CA LEU A 97 -17.11 -32.97 8.16
C LEU A 97 -18.60 -33.24 8.27
N CYS A 98 -19.41 -32.63 7.38
CA CYS A 98 -20.86 -32.70 7.47
C CYS A 98 -21.50 -32.73 6.09
N LYS A 99 -22.41 -33.69 5.86
CA LYS A 99 -23.12 -33.86 4.57
C LYS A 99 -24.01 -32.67 4.23
N SER A 100 -24.65 -32.03 5.22
CA SER A 100 -25.50 -30.86 4.96
C SER A 100 -24.66 -29.63 4.60
N TRP A 101 -23.54 -29.40 5.30
CA TRP A 101 -22.62 -28.31 4.97
C TRP A 101 -22.04 -28.49 3.57
N TYR A 102 -21.61 -29.72 3.24
CA TYR A 102 -21.17 -30.06 1.90
C TYR A 102 -22.22 -29.68 0.87
N ARG A 103 -23.47 -30.16 0.99
CA ARG A 103 -24.52 -29.88 0.02
C ARG A 103 -24.74 -28.37 -0.18
N ASN A 104 -24.87 -27.62 0.91
CA ASN A 104 -25.14 -26.19 0.83
C ASN A 104 -23.97 -25.42 0.22
N LEU A 105 -22.72 -25.76 0.56
CA LEU A 105 -21.53 -25.10 -0.01
C LEU A 105 -21.28 -25.48 -1.47
N MET A 106 -21.70 -26.68 -1.89
CA MET A 106 -21.63 -27.09 -3.29
C MET A 106 -22.53 -26.24 -4.19
N GLU A 107 -23.60 -25.67 -3.64
CA GLU A 107 -24.54 -24.77 -4.32
C GLU A 107 -24.19 -23.28 -4.13
N ASP A 108 -23.26 -22.96 -3.23
CA ASP A 108 -22.86 -21.57 -2.94
C ASP A 108 -21.82 -21.06 -3.94
N GLY A 109 -22.28 -20.28 -4.94
CA GLY A 109 -21.41 -19.68 -5.94
C GLY A 109 -20.32 -18.77 -5.38
N ARG A 110 -20.57 -18.07 -4.26
CA ARG A 110 -19.59 -17.18 -3.62
C ARG A 110 -18.45 -18.00 -2.99
N PHE A 111 -18.76 -19.13 -2.36
CA PHE A 111 -17.74 -20.09 -1.89
C PHE A 111 -16.82 -20.51 -3.03
N TRP A 112 -17.39 -20.89 -4.17
CA TRP A 112 -16.61 -21.33 -5.33
C TRP A 112 -15.80 -20.21 -5.98
N ALA A 113 -16.28 -18.96 -5.94
CA ALA A 113 -15.52 -17.80 -6.40
C ALA A 113 -14.26 -17.54 -5.54
N ILE A 114 -14.35 -17.77 -4.22
CA ILE A 114 -13.20 -17.71 -3.29
C ILE A 114 -12.24 -18.87 -3.55
N VAL A 115 -12.76 -20.07 -3.83
CA VAL A 115 -11.94 -21.29 -4.04
C VAL A 115 -11.27 -21.34 -5.41
N ALA A 116 -11.89 -20.79 -6.45
CA ALA A 116 -11.42 -20.85 -7.84
C ALA A 116 -9.94 -20.48 -8.05
N PRO A 117 -9.39 -19.42 -7.43
CA PRO A 117 -7.98 -19.03 -7.58
C PRO A 117 -7.00 -20.07 -6.96
N HIS A 118 -7.48 -20.91 -6.04
CA HIS A 118 -6.67 -21.82 -5.25
C HIS A 118 -6.61 -23.25 -5.82
N ASN A 119 -7.42 -23.58 -6.84
CA ASN A 119 -7.45 -24.92 -7.43
C ASN A 119 -7.53 -24.90 -8.97
N PRO A 120 -6.39 -24.67 -9.66
CA PRO A 120 -6.29 -24.68 -11.12
C PRO A 120 -6.74 -25.99 -11.75
N SER A 121 -6.52 -27.12 -11.05
CA SER A 121 -6.85 -28.44 -11.56
C SER A 121 -8.36 -28.65 -11.77
N THR A 122 -9.18 -27.87 -11.08
CA THR A 122 -10.63 -27.86 -11.22
C THR A 122 -11.15 -26.51 -11.70
N MET A 123 -10.30 -25.60 -12.18
CA MET A 123 -10.65 -24.22 -12.48
C MET A 123 -11.89 -24.09 -13.37
N PRO A 124 -12.06 -24.88 -14.44
CA PRO A 124 -13.29 -24.83 -15.25
C PRO A 124 -14.55 -25.16 -14.44
N ILE A 125 -14.49 -26.20 -13.59
CA ILE A 125 -15.62 -26.65 -12.77
C ILE A 125 -15.90 -25.63 -11.64
N THR A 126 -14.86 -25.11 -11.00
CA THR A 126 -15.02 -24.12 -9.93
C THR A 126 -15.52 -22.80 -10.48
N MET A 127 -15.08 -22.39 -11.67
CA MET A 127 -15.59 -21.20 -12.36
C MET A 127 -17.04 -21.38 -12.83
N GLN A 128 -17.40 -22.57 -13.31
CA GLN A 128 -18.79 -22.90 -13.62
C GLN A 128 -19.68 -22.79 -12.38
N ARG A 129 -19.27 -23.39 -11.25
CA ARG A 129 -20.01 -23.30 -9.97
C ARG A 129 -20.06 -21.91 -9.39
N ALA A 130 -18.98 -21.15 -9.56
CA ALA A 130 -18.93 -19.76 -9.16
C ALA A 130 -19.88 -18.87 -9.99
N GLY A 131 -20.36 -19.33 -11.15
CA GLY A 131 -21.30 -18.67 -12.08
C GLY A 131 -21.59 -17.19 -11.81
N GLN A 132 -21.17 -16.23 -12.62
CA GLN A 132 -21.36 -14.77 -12.39
C GLN A 132 -20.71 -14.12 -11.16
N TRP A 133 -20.46 -14.83 -10.06
CA TRP A 133 -19.75 -14.24 -8.92
C TRP A 133 -18.34 -13.82 -9.34
N THR A 134 -17.94 -12.63 -8.91
CA THR A 134 -16.61 -12.09 -9.16
C THR A 134 -15.58 -12.87 -8.37
N SER A 135 -14.46 -13.19 -9.01
CA SER A 135 -13.37 -13.94 -8.39
C SER A 135 -12.09 -13.13 -8.39
N CYS A 136 -11.13 -13.60 -7.59
CA CYS A 136 -9.75 -13.13 -7.66
C CYS A 136 -8.98 -13.99 -8.67
N PHE A 137 -7.96 -13.43 -9.29
CA PHE A 137 -6.99 -14.19 -10.07
C PHE A 137 -5.63 -14.03 -9.41
N VAL A 138 -5.15 -15.10 -8.77
CA VAL A 138 -3.96 -15.07 -7.92
C VAL A 138 -2.93 -16.05 -8.45
N LEU A 139 -1.77 -15.54 -8.84
CA LEU A 139 -0.62 -16.35 -9.25
C LEU A 139 0.60 -15.98 -8.42
N THR A 140 0.87 -16.75 -7.38
CA THR A 140 2.06 -16.62 -6.53
C THR A 140 2.88 -17.91 -6.48
N GLU A 141 4.12 -17.83 -5.97
CA GLU A 141 4.93 -19.04 -5.73
C GLU A 141 4.26 -20.04 -4.79
N ILE A 142 3.49 -19.51 -3.83
CA ILE A 142 2.81 -20.28 -2.81
C ILE A 142 1.39 -20.61 -3.28
N LEU A 143 0.72 -19.79 -4.07
CA LEU A 143 -0.67 -20.00 -4.48
C LEU A 143 -0.78 -20.00 -6.00
N PRO A 144 -1.26 -21.06 -6.63
CA PRO A 144 -1.84 -22.27 -6.04
C PRO A 144 -0.76 -23.22 -5.53
N ARG A 145 -0.85 -23.64 -4.26
CA ARG A 145 0.13 -24.53 -3.60
C ARG A 145 0.14 -25.84 -4.38
N ALA A 146 1.23 -26.15 -5.08
CA ALA A 146 1.32 -27.38 -5.85
C ALA A 146 2.68 -28.05 -5.74
N VAL A 147 2.65 -29.39 -5.69
CA VAL A 147 3.85 -30.21 -5.78
C VAL A 147 4.53 -30.02 -7.15
N ALA A 148 5.86 -30.21 -7.20
CA ALA A 148 6.67 -29.99 -8.40
C ALA A 148 6.14 -30.76 -9.63
N LYS A 149 5.55 -31.95 -9.43
CA LYS A 149 5.01 -32.80 -10.50
C LYS A 149 3.77 -32.20 -11.19
N ILE A 150 2.91 -31.48 -10.47
CA ILE A 150 1.65 -30.93 -11.04
C ILE A 150 1.83 -29.48 -11.51
N ARG A 151 2.85 -28.78 -11.03
CA ARG A 151 3.15 -27.39 -11.37
C ARG A 151 3.13 -27.07 -12.88
N PRO A 152 3.66 -27.91 -13.80
CA PRO A 152 3.62 -27.61 -15.23
C PRO A 152 2.21 -27.61 -15.84
N ALA A 153 1.26 -28.36 -15.27
CA ALA A 153 -0.12 -28.43 -15.77
C ALA A 153 -0.98 -27.25 -15.32
N ILE A 154 -0.54 -26.49 -14.31
CA ILE A 154 -1.31 -25.38 -13.73
C ILE A 154 -1.44 -24.21 -14.70
N GLU A 155 -0.34 -23.84 -15.37
CA GLU A 155 -0.32 -22.70 -16.29
C GLU A 155 -1.32 -22.88 -17.46
N PRO A 156 -1.29 -23.98 -18.24
CA PRO A 156 -2.26 -24.18 -19.32
C PRO A 156 -3.72 -24.15 -18.86
N LEU A 157 -4.01 -24.70 -17.67
CA LEU A 157 -5.36 -24.68 -17.10
C LEU A 157 -5.79 -23.28 -16.66
N ALA A 158 -4.87 -22.52 -16.05
CA ALA A 158 -5.12 -21.13 -15.67
C ALA A 158 -5.36 -20.25 -16.90
N LEU A 159 -4.59 -20.45 -17.98
CA LEU A 159 -4.78 -19.77 -19.27
C LEU A 159 -6.16 -20.07 -19.87
N ALA A 160 -6.53 -21.36 -19.93
CA ALA A 160 -7.78 -21.78 -20.56
C ALA A 160 -9.03 -21.33 -19.80
N ALA A 161 -8.94 -21.14 -18.49
CA ALA A 161 -10.08 -20.77 -17.65
C ALA A 161 -10.07 -19.29 -17.22
N PHE A 162 -9.13 -18.47 -17.71
CA PHE A 162 -9.13 -17.04 -17.43
C PHE A 162 -10.29 -16.35 -18.18
N GLU A 163 -11.18 -15.71 -17.42
CA GLU A 163 -12.31 -14.95 -17.96
C GLU A 163 -12.16 -13.47 -17.56
N PRO A 164 -11.73 -12.57 -18.48
CA PRO A 164 -11.47 -11.16 -18.20
C PRO A 164 -12.61 -10.45 -17.45
N SER A 165 -13.86 -10.78 -17.78
CA SER A 165 -15.07 -10.16 -17.24
C SER A 165 -15.42 -10.60 -15.81
N ARG A 166 -14.72 -11.60 -15.24
CA ARG A 166 -15.01 -12.14 -13.91
C ARG A 166 -14.06 -11.69 -12.82
N HIS A 167 -12.85 -11.27 -13.18
CA HIS A 167 -11.80 -11.01 -12.22
C HIS A 167 -11.83 -9.55 -11.77
N HIS A 168 -12.11 -9.36 -10.49
CA HIS A 168 -12.09 -8.03 -9.85
C HIS A 168 -10.75 -7.71 -9.16
N VAL A 169 -9.95 -8.74 -8.92
CA VAL A 169 -8.58 -8.62 -8.40
C VAL A 169 -7.66 -9.49 -9.24
N ILE A 170 -6.53 -8.94 -9.68
CA ILE A 170 -5.40 -9.70 -10.23
C ILE A 170 -4.20 -9.47 -9.31
N HIS A 171 -3.67 -10.55 -8.73
CA HIS A 171 -2.48 -10.51 -7.87
C HIS A 171 -1.45 -11.51 -8.36
N VAL A 172 -0.30 -11.02 -8.80
CA VAL A 172 0.81 -11.84 -9.28
C VAL A 172 2.07 -11.55 -8.47
N GLU A 173 2.68 -12.58 -7.90
CA GLU A 173 3.87 -12.44 -7.05
C GLU A 173 4.88 -13.59 -7.23
N ARG A 174 6.19 -13.33 -7.07
CA ARG A 174 7.24 -14.36 -6.86
C ARG A 174 7.30 -15.50 -7.89
N ASN A 175 6.99 -15.28 -9.17
CA ASN A 175 7.08 -16.38 -10.15
C ASN A 175 7.27 -15.87 -11.58
N GLN A 176 8.45 -16.06 -12.17
CA GLN A 176 8.72 -15.71 -13.57
C GLN A 176 7.68 -16.34 -14.51
N ARG A 177 7.33 -17.62 -14.30
CA ARG A 177 6.29 -18.28 -15.09
C ARG A 177 4.91 -17.67 -14.87
N ALA A 178 4.59 -17.18 -13.66
CA ALA A 178 3.33 -16.49 -13.42
C ALA A 178 3.26 -15.16 -14.16
N PHE A 179 4.37 -14.43 -14.25
CA PHE A 179 4.45 -13.22 -15.06
C PHE A 179 4.41 -13.52 -16.55
N GLU A 180 5.08 -14.56 -17.02
CA GLU A 180 4.95 -15.04 -18.41
C GLU A 180 3.51 -15.47 -18.72
N THR A 181 2.84 -16.14 -17.77
CA THR A 181 1.43 -16.52 -17.87
C THR A 181 0.54 -15.29 -17.93
N LEU A 182 0.71 -14.33 -17.01
CA LEU A 182 -0.02 -13.06 -17.00
C LEU A 182 0.22 -12.29 -18.31
N HIS A 183 1.46 -12.24 -18.78
CA HIS A 183 1.80 -11.62 -20.06
C HIS A 183 1.02 -12.29 -21.19
N LYS A 184 1.08 -13.62 -21.32
CA LYS A 184 0.29 -14.38 -22.31
C LYS A 184 -1.20 -14.08 -22.21
N ILE A 185 -1.76 -14.06 -21.00
CA ILE A 185 -3.17 -13.73 -20.74
C ILE A 185 -3.48 -12.34 -21.28
N LEU A 186 -2.70 -11.34 -20.88
CA LEU A 186 -2.93 -9.95 -21.25
C LEU A 186 -2.64 -9.67 -22.72
N THR A 187 -1.71 -10.39 -23.36
CA THR A 187 -1.48 -10.32 -24.81
C THR A 187 -2.64 -10.93 -25.58
N VAL A 188 -3.13 -12.11 -25.16
CA VAL A 188 -4.31 -12.75 -25.78
C VAL A 188 -5.57 -11.90 -25.56
N ALA A 189 -5.69 -11.29 -24.38
CA ALA A 189 -6.77 -10.40 -24.00
C ALA A 189 -6.51 -8.92 -24.35
N ALA A 190 -5.49 -8.60 -25.17
CA ALA A 190 -5.07 -7.21 -25.40
C ALA A 190 -6.15 -6.32 -26.05
N SER A 191 -7.16 -6.94 -26.66
CA SER A 191 -8.35 -6.29 -27.20
C SER A 191 -9.51 -6.15 -26.19
N THR A 192 -9.42 -6.82 -25.05
CA THR A 192 -10.50 -6.93 -24.06
C THR A 192 -10.27 -5.96 -22.91
N ASN A 193 -11.26 -5.13 -22.62
CA ASN A 193 -11.24 -4.27 -21.43
C ASN A 193 -11.51 -5.12 -20.18
N LEU A 194 -10.72 -4.94 -19.13
CA LEU A 194 -10.91 -5.60 -17.84
C LEU A 194 -11.92 -4.82 -17.00
N ASP A 195 -13.17 -4.74 -17.47
CA ASP A 195 -14.20 -3.82 -16.94
C ASP A 195 -14.55 -4.03 -15.47
N ARG A 196 -14.30 -5.23 -14.91
CA ARG A 196 -14.56 -5.53 -13.49
C ARG A 196 -13.33 -5.43 -12.61
N LEU A 197 -12.14 -5.26 -13.18
CA LEU A 197 -10.89 -5.24 -12.43
C LEU A 197 -10.83 -3.98 -11.57
N GLU A 198 -10.82 -4.13 -10.24
CA GLU A 198 -10.72 -3.05 -9.27
C GLU A 198 -9.32 -2.94 -8.65
N SER A 199 -8.59 -4.06 -8.56
CA SER A 199 -7.23 -4.11 -7.98
C SER A 199 -6.27 -4.93 -8.83
N LEU A 200 -5.12 -4.36 -9.15
CA LEU A 200 -4.00 -5.00 -9.83
C LEU A 200 -2.75 -4.92 -8.96
N THR A 201 -2.18 -6.08 -8.62
CA THR A 201 -0.89 -6.16 -7.93
C THR A 201 0.07 -7.07 -8.69
N MET A 202 1.27 -6.56 -8.96
CA MET A 202 2.34 -7.27 -9.65
C MET A 202 3.66 -7.09 -8.88
N ARG A 203 4.14 -8.16 -8.25
CA ARG A 203 5.29 -8.14 -7.35
C ARG A 203 6.40 -9.11 -7.77
N SER A 204 7.40 -8.57 -8.45
CA SER A 204 8.68 -9.22 -8.67
C SER A 204 9.51 -9.16 -7.39
N ASN A 205 9.56 -10.27 -6.66
CA ASN A 205 10.45 -10.43 -5.51
C ASN A 205 11.54 -11.43 -5.86
N ALA A 206 12.80 -11.03 -5.77
CA ALA A 206 13.95 -11.89 -6.00
C ALA A 206 14.56 -12.40 -4.67
N TYR A 207 13.75 -13.03 -3.83
CA TYR A 207 14.24 -13.59 -2.57
C TYR A 207 15.26 -14.70 -2.83
N GLY A 208 16.41 -14.64 -2.16
CA GLY A 208 17.48 -15.63 -2.29
C GLY A 208 18.36 -15.49 -3.54
N GLN A 209 18.11 -14.49 -4.39
CA GLN A 209 18.95 -14.17 -5.54
C GLN A 209 19.97 -13.09 -5.20
N THR A 210 21.10 -13.09 -5.90
CA THR A 210 22.03 -11.94 -5.87
C THR A 210 21.36 -10.72 -6.48
N SER A 211 21.78 -9.50 -6.10
CA SER A 211 21.23 -8.25 -6.66
C SER A 211 21.27 -8.22 -8.19
N ARG A 212 22.34 -8.75 -8.79
CA ARG A 212 22.48 -8.83 -10.25
C ARG A 212 21.44 -9.75 -10.91
N GLN A 213 21.21 -10.94 -10.34
CA GLN A 213 20.20 -11.89 -10.85
C GLN A 213 18.78 -11.33 -10.71
N ALA A 214 18.52 -10.69 -9.57
CA ALA A 214 17.27 -10.03 -9.28
C ALA A 214 16.97 -8.88 -10.27
N ASP A 215 18.00 -8.09 -10.60
CA ASP A 215 17.91 -7.02 -11.58
C ASP A 215 17.66 -7.57 -12.98
N GLU A 216 18.40 -8.60 -13.40
CA GLU A 216 18.25 -9.24 -14.70
C GLU A 216 16.85 -9.83 -14.88
N MET A 217 16.32 -10.54 -13.87
CA MET A 217 14.95 -11.03 -13.89
C MET A 217 13.94 -9.88 -14.01
N SER A 218 14.12 -8.81 -13.25
CA SER A 218 13.25 -7.63 -13.32
C SER A 218 13.29 -6.97 -14.70
N ARG A 219 14.46 -6.90 -15.34
CA ARG A 219 14.62 -6.39 -16.71
C ARG A 219 13.90 -7.25 -17.73
N THR A 220 14.09 -8.58 -17.69
CA THR A 220 13.40 -9.50 -18.61
C THR A 220 11.90 -9.42 -18.47
N LEU A 221 11.41 -9.39 -17.22
CA LEU A 221 9.97 -9.26 -16.95
C LEU A 221 9.44 -7.91 -17.44
N HIS A 222 10.10 -6.81 -17.08
CA HIS A 222 9.68 -5.48 -17.49
C HIS A 222 9.65 -5.33 -19.02
N ALA A 223 10.68 -5.80 -19.73
CA ALA A 223 10.73 -5.77 -21.19
C ALA A 223 9.55 -6.50 -21.85
N GLY A 224 9.07 -7.60 -21.26
CA GLY A 224 7.87 -8.28 -21.74
C GLY A 224 6.60 -7.43 -21.65
N PHE A 225 6.47 -6.56 -20.65
CA PHE A 225 5.27 -5.75 -20.42
C PHE A 225 5.33 -4.32 -20.99
N GLN A 226 6.45 -3.91 -21.58
CA GLN A 226 6.63 -2.54 -22.09
C GLN A 226 5.62 -2.16 -23.19
N ASP A 227 5.20 -3.13 -24.01
CA ASP A 227 4.26 -2.89 -25.11
C ASP A 227 2.82 -3.29 -24.78
N VAL A 228 2.57 -3.80 -23.56
CA VAL A 228 1.24 -4.28 -23.15
C VAL A 228 0.50 -3.18 -22.40
N TRP A 229 -0.64 -2.77 -22.96
CA TRP A 229 -1.57 -1.85 -22.31
C TRP A 229 -2.62 -2.62 -21.53
N ILE A 230 -2.64 -2.44 -20.21
CA ILE A 230 -3.70 -2.94 -19.35
C ILE A 230 -4.83 -1.91 -19.37
N ARG A 231 -5.91 -2.23 -20.08
CA ARG A 231 -7.14 -1.43 -20.11
C ARG A 231 -8.09 -1.98 -19.05
N ALA A 232 -8.39 -1.17 -18.05
CA ALA A 232 -9.24 -1.54 -16.92
C ALA A 232 -9.99 -0.32 -16.38
N SER A 233 -11.16 -0.02 -16.95
CA SER A 233 -11.96 1.18 -16.65
C SER A 233 -12.33 1.32 -15.17
N SER A 234 -12.60 0.20 -14.48
CA SER A 234 -12.97 0.15 -13.06
C SER A 234 -11.79 0.05 -12.10
N LEU A 235 -10.55 0.10 -12.60
CA LEU A 235 -9.38 -0.15 -11.76
C LEU A 235 -9.15 1.01 -10.79
N LYS A 236 -9.22 0.72 -9.50
CA LYS A 236 -9.06 1.68 -8.39
C LYS A 236 -7.65 1.63 -7.80
N TYR A 237 -7.04 0.45 -7.74
CA TYR A 237 -5.77 0.21 -7.05
C TYR A 237 -4.76 -0.48 -7.98
N ALA A 238 -3.60 0.14 -8.20
CA ALA A 238 -2.50 -0.44 -8.97
C ALA A 238 -1.22 -0.46 -8.14
N ASN A 239 -0.63 -1.64 -7.96
CA ASN A 239 0.53 -1.84 -7.10
C ASN A 239 1.61 -2.67 -7.81
N PHE A 240 2.72 -2.03 -8.15
CA PHE A 240 3.81 -2.62 -8.90
C PHE A 240 5.11 -2.62 -8.09
N HIS A 241 5.73 -3.79 -7.93
CA HIS A 241 7.00 -3.97 -7.22
C HIS A 241 8.01 -4.68 -8.10
N GLY A 242 9.15 -4.05 -8.39
CA GLY A 242 10.23 -4.60 -9.22
C GLY A 242 9.87 -4.75 -10.70
N MET A 243 8.71 -4.23 -11.13
CA MET A 243 8.28 -4.17 -12.52
C MET A 243 7.19 -3.11 -12.69
N SER A 244 6.74 -2.88 -13.91
CA SER A 244 5.65 -1.96 -14.25
C SER A 244 5.07 -2.32 -15.62
N ALA A 245 3.85 -1.88 -15.88
CA ALA A 245 3.13 -2.03 -17.15
C ALA A 245 2.40 -0.72 -17.49
N ASN A 246 2.09 -0.49 -18.77
CA ASN A 246 1.28 0.65 -19.17
C ASN A 246 -0.17 0.43 -18.73
N LEU A 247 -0.75 1.43 -18.08
CA LEU A 247 -2.10 1.35 -17.52
C LEU A 247 -3.01 2.45 -18.07
N GLN A 248 -4.24 2.05 -18.38
CA GLN A 248 -5.35 2.94 -18.68
C GLN A 248 -6.55 2.58 -17.81
N SER A 249 -6.97 3.51 -16.95
CA SER A 249 -8.14 3.40 -16.09
C SER A 249 -8.83 4.76 -15.94
N ASP A 250 -10.16 4.75 -15.89
CA ASP A 250 -10.97 5.96 -15.65
C ASP A 250 -11.28 6.15 -14.15
N SER A 251 -10.86 5.21 -13.30
CA SER A 251 -11.24 5.12 -11.89
C SER A 251 -10.05 5.00 -10.94
N LEU A 252 -8.81 5.18 -11.43
CA LEU A 252 -7.60 4.94 -10.64
C LEU A 252 -7.48 5.93 -9.49
N ARG A 253 -7.46 5.40 -8.25
CA ARG A 253 -7.34 6.20 -7.02
C ARG A 253 -5.98 6.05 -6.36
N THR A 254 -5.37 4.87 -6.44
CA THR A 254 -4.08 4.59 -5.81
C THR A 254 -3.12 3.96 -6.81
N LEU A 255 -1.95 4.57 -6.94
CA LEU A 255 -0.83 4.06 -7.74
C LEU A 255 0.41 3.91 -6.85
N LEU A 256 0.91 2.68 -6.71
CA LEU A 256 2.16 2.38 -6.05
C LEU A 256 3.11 1.75 -7.06
N ILE A 257 4.28 2.34 -7.25
CA ILE A 257 5.39 1.78 -8.02
C ILE A 257 6.63 1.76 -7.14
N SER A 258 7.21 0.58 -6.94
CA SER A 258 8.38 0.40 -6.10
C SER A 258 9.43 -0.44 -6.80
N TYR A 259 10.68 0.02 -6.79
CA TYR A 259 11.85 -0.71 -7.23
C TYR A 259 12.92 -0.70 -6.15
N ARG A 260 13.95 -1.52 -6.34
CA ARG A 260 15.16 -1.47 -5.53
C ARG A 260 16.05 -0.33 -6.02
N SER A 261 16.80 0.30 -5.11
CA SER A 261 17.71 1.41 -5.44
C SER A 261 18.77 1.07 -6.49
N TRP A 262 19.21 -0.19 -6.53
CA TRP A 262 20.18 -0.70 -7.50
C TRP A 262 19.53 -1.23 -8.80
N SER A 263 18.21 -1.16 -8.95
CA SER A 263 17.51 -1.70 -10.10
C SER A 263 17.71 -0.84 -11.34
N THR A 264 18.05 -1.49 -12.45
CA THR A 264 18.12 -0.90 -13.80
C THR A 264 16.85 -1.17 -14.61
N ALA A 265 15.95 -2.02 -14.11
CA ALA A 265 14.64 -2.36 -14.72
C ALA A 265 13.54 -1.28 -14.55
N ARG A 266 13.91 -0.05 -14.19
CA ARG A 266 12.97 1.04 -13.89
C ARG A 266 12.28 1.51 -15.18
N PRO A 267 10.99 1.86 -15.15
CA PRO A 267 10.29 2.34 -16.33
C PRO A 267 10.89 3.66 -16.82
N ALA A 268 10.79 3.86 -18.13
CA ALA A 268 11.03 5.18 -18.71
C ALA A 268 10.02 6.18 -18.14
N ASN A 269 10.44 7.44 -17.97
CA ASN A 269 9.55 8.51 -17.51
C ASN A 269 8.32 8.68 -18.41
N SER A 270 8.44 8.41 -19.72
CA SER A 270 7.32 8.42 -20.66
C SER A 270 6.19 7.45 -20.27
N THR A 271 6.52 6.26 -19.80
CA THR A 271 5.54 5.25 -19.34
C THR A 271 4.72 5.76 -18.16
N LEU A 272 5.39 6.42 -17.20
CA LEU A 272 4.72 7.03 -16.05
C LEU A 272 3.82 8.18 -16.52
N ILE A 273 4.33 9.08 -17.36
CA ILE A 273 3.58 10.22 -17.89
C ILE A 273 2.33 9.76 -18.64
N ASP A 274 2.45 8.75 -19.49
CA ASP A 274 1.33 8.26 -20.29
C ASP A 274 0.26 7.63 -19.39
N THR A 275 0.67 6.92 -18.33
CA THR A 275 -0.25 6.40 -17.30
C THR A 275 -0.96 7.55 -16.57
N LEU A 276 -0.22 8.58 -16.15
CA LEU A 276 -0.77 9.74 -15.43
C LEU A 276 -1.71 10.57 -16.31
N ARG A 277 -1.39 10.77 -17.60
CA ARG A 277 -2.26 11.52 -18.53
C ARG A 277 -3.60 10.82 -18.76
N ARG A 278 -3.61 9.49 -18.71
CA ARG A 278 -4.80 8.68 -19.00
C ARG A 278 -5.62 8.33 -17.76
N SER A 279 -4.98 8.28 -16.59
CA SER A 279 -5.60 7.76 -15.37
C SER A 279 -5.45 8.70 -14.15
N GLY A 280 -4.85 9.88 -14.32
CA GLY A 280 -4.45 10.76 -13.23
C GLY A 280 -5.54 11.72 -12.73
N ASP A 281 -6.68 11.83 -13.40
CA ASP A 281 -7.74 12.78 -13.03
C ASP A 281 -8.47 12.38 -11.74
N LYS A 282 -8.49 11.08 -11.41
CA LYS A 282 -9.07 10.51 -10.18
C LYS A 282 -8.03 10.10 -9.14
N LEU A 283 -6.75 10.24 -9.44
CA LEU A 283 -5.69 9.73 -8.58
C LEU A 283 -5.66 10.50 -7.25
N GLU A 284 -5.89 9.79 -6.15
CA GLU A 284 -5.93 10.32 -4.78
C GLU A 284 -4.58 10.09 -4.07
N ARG A 285 -3.96 8.91 -4.26
CA ARG A 285 -2.69 8.53 -3.63
C ARG A 285 -1.68 8.03 -4.65
N MET A 286 -0.47 8.57 -4.60
CA MET A 286 0.64 8.14 -5.45
C MET A 286 1.89 7.88 -4.61
N GLU A 287 2.45 6.69 -4.75
CA GLU A 287 3.68 6.28 -4.09
C GLU A 287 4.71 5.78 -5.11
N LEU A 288 5.84 6.45 -5.18
CA LEU A 288 6.89 6.19 -6.16
C LEU A 288 8.22 5.99 -5.40
N LEU A 289 8.61 4.74 -5.22
CA LEU A 289 9.83 4.34 -4.51
C LEU A 289 10.84 3.82 -5.53
N TRP A 290 11.90 4.58 -5.83
CA TRP A 290 12.89 4.30 -6.86
C TRP A 290 12.23 4.04 -8.22
N ALA A 291 11.09 4.70 -8.47
CA ALA A 291 10.14 4.28 -9.50
C ALA A 291 10.48 4.77 -10.91
N THR A 292 11.36 5.75 -11.06
CA THR A 292 11.69 6.36 -12.37
C THR A 292 13.12 6.07 -12.76
N GLY A 293 13.34 5.91 -14.07
CA GLY A 293 14.68 5.87 -14.67
C GLY A 293 15.12 7.23 -15.22
N SER A 294 15.95 7.18 -16.26
CA SER A 294 16.59 8.33 -16.90
C SER A 294 15.63 9.50 -17.21
N PRO A 295 16.10 10.75 -17.11
CA PRO A 295 15.28 11.94 -17.37
C PRO A 295 14.66 11.90 -18.77
N SER A 296 13.37 12.24 -18.87
CA SER A 296 12.73 12.49 -20.16
C SER A 296 13.05 13.88 -20.67
N SER A 297 13.14 14.05 -21.98
CA SER A 297 13.12 15.37 -22.60
C SER A 297 11.84 16.13 -22.21
N SER A 298 11.97 17.46 -22.09
CA SER A 298 10.93 18.45 -21.78
C SER A 298 9.52 18.00 -22.16
N THR A 299 8.73 17.59 -21.17
CA THR A 299 7.32 17.24 -21.33
C THR A 299 6.48 18.15 -20.44
N SER A 300 5.32 18.58 -20.95
CA SER A 300 4.38 19.37 -20.16
C SER A 300 3.91 18.57 -18.94
N PRO A 301 3.91 19.18 -17.74
CA PRO A 301 3.50 18.51 -16.51
C PRO A 301 2.03 18.07 -16.59
N VAL A 302 1.72 16.98 -15.90
CA VAL A 302 0.37 16.43 -15.74
C VAL A 302 -0.25 16.99 -14.47
N THR A 303 -1.42 17.61 -14.61
CA THR A 303 -2.19 18.07 -13.46
C THR A 303 -2.95 16.90 -12.83
N LEU A 304 -2.81 16.71 -11.51
CA LEU A 304 -3.48 15.63 -10.77
C LEU A 304 -4.51 16.19 -9.78
N PRO A 305 -5.72 16.59 -10.23
CA PRO A 305 -6.64 17.44 -9.48
C PRO A 305 -7.20 16.83 -8.18
N LYS A 306 -7.08 15.51 -8.00
CA LYS A 306 -7.59 14.78 -6.82
C LYS A 306 -6.49 14.25 -5.89
N LEU A 307 -5.22 14.53 -6.19
CA LEU A 307 -4.11 13.98 -5.44
C LEU A 307 -4.07 14.59 -4.02
N THR A 308 -4.25 13.75 -3.01
CA THR A 308 -4.17 14.08 -1.58
C THR A 308 -2.91 13.52 -0.93
N ASP A 309 -2.31 12.45 -1.47
CA ASP A 309 -1.15 11.82 -0.86
C ASP A 309 -0.07 11.54 -1.92
N LEU A 310 1.12 12.10 -1.73
CA LEU A 310 2.28 11.90 -2.61
C LEU A 310 3.48 11.44 -1.79
N LEU A 311 3.90 10.20 -2.00
CA LEU A 311 5.14 9.66 -1.44
C LEU A 311 6.15 9.48 -2.56
N LEU A 312 7.27 10.19 -2.50
CA LEU A 312 8.41 9.99 -3.39
C LEU A 312 9.60 9.53 -2.57
N TRP A 313 10.21 8.42 -2.93
CA TRP A 313 11.47 7.95 -2.35
C TRP A 313 12.43 7.60 -3.48
N GLY A 314 13.63 8.17 -3.54
CA GLY A 314 14.60 7.77 -4.57
C GLY A 314 15.89 8.57 -4.57
N GLU A 315 16.61 8.54 -5.69
CA GLU A 315 17.70 9.49 -5.91
C GLU A 315 17.15 10.90 -6.15
N ASP A 316 18.00 11.90 -5.93
CA ASP A 316 17.72 13.30 -6.22
C ASP A 316 17.18 13.52 -7.65
N VAL A 317 17.84 12.92 -8.64
CA VAL A 317 17.41 13.00 -10.04
C VAL A 317 16.01 12.39 -10.24
N ASP A 318 15.71 11.26 -9.60
CA ASP A 318 14.42 10.58 -9.73
C ASP A 318 13.28 11.44 -9.18
N VAL A 319 13.46 11.95 -7.95
CA VAL A 319 12.46 12.76 -7.26
C VAL A 319 12.22 14.07 -8.03
N MET A 320 13.28 14.73 -8.51
CA MET A 320 13.13 15.95 -9.30
C MET A 320 12.47 15.73 -10.64
N ASN A 321 12.74 14.60 -11.29
CA ASN A 321 12.05 14.23 -12.52
C ASN A 321 10.55 14.08 -12.26
N VAL A 322 10.13 13.37 -11.22
CA VAL A 322 8.69 13.26 -10.91
C VAL A 322 8.06 14.61 -10.61
N LEU A 323 8.71 15.47 -9.82
CA LEU A 323 8.24 16.83 -9.52
C LEU A 323 8.27 17.76 -10.75
N GLN A 324 8.95 17.37 -11.83
CA GLN A 324 8.85 18.01 -13.14
C GLN A 324 7.65 17.57 -13.94
N LEU A 325 7.25 16.33 -13.76
CA LEU A 325 6.17 15.69 -14.51
C LEU A 325 4.80 15.91 -13.88
N VAL A 326 4.74 16.26 -12.60
CA VAL A 326 3.50 16.37 -11.83
C VAL A 326 3.28 17.80 -11.40
N GLN A 327 2.10 18.33 -11.70
CA GLN A 327 1.59 19.57 -11.14
C GLN A 327 0.51 19.24 -10.11
N THR A 328 0.79 19.50 -8.84
CA THR A 328 -0.20 19.36 -7.77
C THR A 328 -1.25 20.48 -7.87
N PRO A 329 -2.53 20.20 -7.64
CA PRO A 329 -3.60 21.19 -7.71
C PRO A 329 -3.52 22.16 -6.53
N ALA A 330 -3.83 23.43 -6.78
CA ALA A 330 -3.79 24.49 -5.77
C ALA A 330 -4.93 24.46 -4.74
N LEU A 331 -5.89 23.53 -4.87
CA LEU A 331 -7.20 23.59 -4.20
C LEU A 331 -7.46 22.48 -3.19
N HIS A 332 -6.61 21.45 -3.10
CA HIS A 332 -6.83 20.33 -2.19
C HIS A 332 -5.56 19.93 -1.46
N THR A 333 -5.78 19.59 -0.20
CA THR A 333 -4.84 19.25 0.85
C THR A 333 -4.00 18.03 0.47
N ALA A 334 -2.72 18.25 0.20
CA ALA A 334 -1.77 17.18 -0.14
C ALA A 334 -0.80 16.90 1.03
N ASN A 335 -0.76 15.66 1.51
CA ASN A 335 0.32 15.11 2.31
C ASN A 335 1.44 14.68 1.38
N VAL A 336 2.59 15.36 1.45
CA VAL A 336 3.72 15.06 0.57
C VAL A 336 4.92 14.66 1.37
N LEU A 337 5.32 13.40 1.21
CA LEU A 337 6.49 12.81 1.84
C LEU A 337 7.57 12.58 0.77
N LEU A 338 8.70 13.25 0.92
CA LEU A 338 9.86 13.11 0.05
C LEU A 338 11.01 12.49 0.84
N GLU A 339 11.49 11.33 0.43
CA GLU A 339 12.69 10.70 0.97
C GLU A 339 13.78 10.61 -0.11
N ILE A 340 14.81 11.44 0.01
CA ILE A 340 15.77 11.63 -1.07
C ILE A 340 17.15 11.17 -0.65
N THR A 341 17.75 10.34 -1.49
CA THR A 341 19.11 9.87 -1.34
C THR A 341 20.01 10.65 -2.29
N SER A 342 20.88 11.53 -1.77
CA SER A 342 21.72 12.40 -2.59
C SER A 342 23.16 12.44 -2.08
N ASN A 343 24.07 12.92 -2.94
CA ASN A 343 25.42 13.27 -2.51
C ASN A 343 25.39 14.60 -1.75
N ARG A 344 26.32 14.79 -0.80
CA ARG A 344 26.37 15.95 0.12
C ARG A 344 26.17 17.31 -0.56
N ASP A 345 26.85 17.56 -1.69
CA ASP A 345 26.79 18.86 -2.39
C ASP A 345 25.52 19.05 -3.22
N ALA A 346 24.91 17.95 -3.69
CA ALA A 346 23.70 17.97 -4.50
C ALA A 346 22.44 18.17 -3.65
N ALA A 347 22.45 17.72 -2.39
CA ALA A 347 21.36 17.92 -1.43
C ALA A 347 20.97 19.41 -1.28
N VAL A 348 21.96 20.31 -1.16
CA VAL A 348 21.73 21.76 -1.00
C VAL A 348 21.01 22.37 -2.21
N ILE A 349 21.42 21.97 -3.42
CA ILE A 349 20.83 22.47 -4.68
C ILE A 349 19.41 21.93 -4.83
N LEU A 350 19.24 20.64 -4.54
CA LEU A 350 17.98 19.94 -4.57
C LEU A 350 16.96 20.61 -3.65
N GLU A 351 17.33 20.95 -2.42
CA GLU A 351 16.47 21.64 -1.46
C GLU A 351 15.94 22.96 -2.02
N ARG A 352 16.82 23.80 -2.58
CA ARG A 352 16.40 25.08 -3.19
C ARG A 352 15.39 24.87 -4.32
N GLN A 353 15.64 23.86 -5.16
CA GLN A 353 14.74 23.52 -6.27
C GLN A 353 13.41 22.95 -5.79
N LEU A 354 13.40 22.06 -4.80
CA LEU A 354 12.19 21.53 -4.16
C LEU A 354 11.34 22.66 -3.58
N MET A 355 12.00 23.62 -2.93
CA MET A 355 11.37 24.80 -2.34
C MET A 355 10.77 25.75 -3.40
N GLU A 356 11.39 25.86 -4.57
CA GLU A 356 10.86 26.59 -5.74
C GLU A 356 9.71 25.88 -6.43
N ARG A 357 9.66 24.55 -6.37
CA ARG A 357 8.64 23.73 -7.04
C ARG A 357 7.41 23.50 -6.19
N MET A 358 7.61 23.14 -4.92
CA MET A 358 6.54 22.92 -3.94
C MET A 358 6.06 24.25 -3.34
N GLN A 359 6.03 25.30 -4.16
CA GLN A 359 5.45 26.58 -3.74
C GLN A 359 4.04 26.30 -3.21
N PRO A 360 3.73 26.73 -1.98
CA PRO A 360 2.36 26.72 -1.51
C PRO A 360 1.59 27.79 -2.29
N ALA A 361 1.12 27.43 -3.49
CA ALA A 361 0.18 28.21 -4.27
C ALA A 361 -1.20 28.29 -3.57
N GLY A 362 -1.44 27.39 -2.62
CA GLY A 362 -2.60 27.32 -1.76
C GLY A 362 -2.60 25.95 -1.06
N ASP A 363 -2.73 25.97 0.26
CA ASP A 363 -3.31 24.88 1.07
C ASP A 363 -2.64 23.48 1.03
N TRP A 364 -1.32 23.39 1.26
CA TRP A 364 -0.69 22.11 1.64
C TRP A 364 -0.95 21.82 3.11
N ASP A 365 -1.38 20.61 3.47
CA ASP A 365 -1.66 20.26 4.87
C ASP A 365 -0.42 19.76 5.60
N THR A 366 0.41 18.95 4.94
CA THR A 366 1.71 18.51 5.47
C THR A 366 2.71 18.24 4.34
N ILE A 367 3.87 18.90 4.36
CA ILE A 367 5.03 18.53 3.54
C ILE A 367 6.11 18.00 4.48
N ARG A 368 6.50 16.73 4.32
CA ARG A 368 7.63 16.13 5.00
C ARG A 368 8.75 15.82 4.01
N VAL A 369 9.90 16.47 4.15
CA VAL A 369 11.10 16.18 3.34
C VAL A 369 12.16 15.58 4.24
N ARG A 370 12.70 14.42 3.86
CA ARG A 370 13.85 13.74 4.46
C ARG A 370 14.94 13.59 3.40
N ILE A 371 16.10 14.21 3.60
CA ILE A 371 17.26 14.04 2.70
C ILE A 371 18.35 13.28 3.44
N SER A 372 18.81 12.18 2.86
CA SER A 372 19.81 11.26 3.41
C SER A 372 21.04 11.14 2.50
N ASP A 373 22.23 11.04 3.11
CA ASP A 373 23.49 10.77 2.40
C ASP A 373 23.58 9.31 1.94
N LYS A 374 24.17 9.07 0.77
CA LYS A 374 24.60 7.74 0.32
C LYS A 374 25.72 7.14 1.19
N THR A 375 26.54 7.97 1.84
CA THR A 375 27.80 7.54 2.47
C THR A 375 27.80 7.55 4.00
N THR A 376 27.07 8.45 4.65
CA THR A 376 27.17 8.68 6.10
C THR A 376 25.94 8.28 6.91
N ASN A 377 24.92 7.68 6.30
CA ASN A 377 23.61 7.31 6.88
C ASN A 377 22.84 8.45 7.59
N HIS A 378 23.43 9.62 7.83
CA HIS A 378 22.88 10.64 8.70
C HIS A 378 23.22 12.07 8.26
N TYR A 379 22.89 12.44 7.02
CA TYR A 379 22.23 13.73 6.86
C TYR A 379 20.75 13.44 7.08
N GLY A 380 20.16 14.08 8.07
CA GLY A 380 18.75 13.90 8.39
C GLY A 380 18.11 15.27 8.37
N LEU A 381 18.13 15.93 7.20
CA LEU A 381 17.29 17.10 7.03
C LEU A 381 15.86 16.61 7.04
N SER A 382 15.17 16.75 8.17
CA SER A 382 13.73 16.53 8.25
C SER A 382 13.05 17.88 8.33
N MET A 383 12.25 18.19 7.32
CA MET A 383 11.39 19.37 7.28
C MET A 383 9.95 18.90 7.27
N SER A 384 9.17 19.19 8.30
CA SER A 384 7.71 18.97 8.30
C SER A 384 7.02 20.33 8.34
N VAL A 385 6.29 20.68 7.28
CA VAL A 385 5.49 21.90 7.15
C VAL A 385 4.03 21.50 7.24
N SER A 386 3.34 21.76 8.36
CA SER A 386 1.91 21.41 8.47
C SER A 386 1.03 22.63 8.68
N PHE A 387 -0.10 22.70 7.96
CA PHE A 387 -1.09 23.76 8.10
C PHE A 387 -2.38 23.21 8.72
N TRP A 388 -2.87 23.89 9.76
CA TRP A 388 -4.09 23.46 10.46
C TRP A 388 -5.01 24.65 10.69
N ARG A 389 -6.32 24.51 10.41
CA ARG A 389 -7.34 25.40 10.96
C ARG A 389 -7.87 24.81 12.27
N ARG A 390 -8.44 25.67 13.12
CA ARG A 390 -9.03 25.26 14.40
C ARG A 390 -10.13 24.20 14.23
N ALA A 391 -10.93 24.32 13.17
CA ALA A 391 -11.97 23.33 12.84
C ALA A 391 -11.38 21.94 12.56
N ASP A 392 -10.24 21.87 11.86
CA ASP A 392 -9.59 20.62 11.48
C ASP A 392 -9.00 19.89 12.70
N LEU A 393 -8.38 20.64 13.62
CA LEU A 393 -7.85 20.10 14.88
C LEU A 393 -8.97 19.63 15.83
N ASN A 394 -10.10 20.34 15.86
CA ASN A 394 -11.27 19.95 16.64
C ASN A 394 -11.92 18.66 16.10
N ALA A 395 -11.97 18.48 14.77
CA ALA A 395 -12.48 17.27 14.13
C ALA A 395 -11.62 16.02 14.45
N LEU A 396 -10.33 16.23 14.70
CA LEU A 396 -9.38 15.19 15.12
C LEU A 396 -9.40 14.90 16.64
N GLY A 397 -10.30 15.54 17.41
CA GLY A 397 -10.39 15.34 18.86
C GLY A 397 -9.21 15.92 19.65
N ALA A 398 -8.37 16.75 19.03
CA ALA A 398 -7.24 17.37 19.70
C ALA A 398 -7.70 18.56 20.55
N VAL A 399 -7.56 18.46 21.88
CA VAL A 399 -7.83 19.57 22.80
C VAL A 399 -6.69 20.58 22.70
N VAL A 400 -6.78 21.50 21.73
CA VAL A 400 -5.81 22.58 21.57
C VAL A 400 -6.47 23.90 21.97
N ASN A 401 -5.95 24.52 23.04
CA ASN A 401 -6.34 25.86 23.49
C ASN A 401 -5.80 26.92 22.51
N LEU A 402 -6.41 27.04 21.34
CA LEU A 402 -6.06 28.06 20.34
C LEU A 402 -6.78 29.37 20.66
N ARG A 403 -6.01 30.45 20.83
CA ARG A 403 -6.54 31.81 21.05
C ARG A 403 -7.10 32.49 19.79
N ALA A 404 -6.98 31.88 18.59
CA ALA A 404 -7.49 32.46 17.34
C ALA A 404 -7.77 31.41 16.24
N ASP A 405 -8.67 31.72 15.30
CA ASP A 405 -8.98 30.96 14.06
C ASP A 405 -7.90 31.06 12.97
N LYS A 406 -6.67 31.44 13.33
CA LYS A 406 -5.57 31.60 12.36
C LYS A 406 -4.97 30.24 12.00
N PRO A 407 -4.60 30.02 10.72
CA PRO A 407 -3.91 28.80 10.33
C PRO A 407 -2.57 28.68 11.08
N ARG A 408 -2.27 27.50 11.62
CA ARG A 408 -1.00 27.21 12.29
C ARG A 408 -0.07 26.50 11.32
N LEU A 409 1.12 27.05 11.11
CA LEU A 409 2.21 26.48 10.34
C LEU A 409 3.22 25.82 11.31
N SER A 410 3.32 24.50 11.33
CA SER A 410 4.39 23.82 12.06
C SER A 410 5.55 23.58 11.12
N ILE A 411 6.75 24.04 11.46
CA ILE A 411 8.02 23.74 10.79
C ILE A 411 8.90 22.98 11.79
N SER A 412 9.05 21.68 11.61
CA SER A 412 10.08 20.91 12.34
C SER A 412 11.31 20.84 11.46
N LEU A 413 12.45 21.36 11.93
CA LEU A 413 13.74 21.25 11.26
C LEU A 413 14.70 20.45 12.10
N ARG A 414 15.30 19.43 11.50
CA ARG A 414 16.41 18.70 12.11
C ARG A 414 17.53 18.70 11.11
N THR A 415 18.75 18.96 11.56
CA THR A 415 19.93 18.88 10.73
C THR A 415 21.10 18.39 11.57
N LYS A 416 21.86 17.44 11.02
CA LYS A 416 23.22 17.09 11.48
C LYS A 416 24.28 17.67 10.54
N SER A 417 23.87 18.51 9.59
CA SER A 417 24.75 19.07 8.56
C SER A 417 25.54 20.25 9.13
N GLU A 418 26.86 20.19 8.97
CA GLU A 418 27.74 21.34 9.20
C GLU A 418 27.67 22.38 8.07
N LEU A 419 27.06 22.04 6.92
CA LEU A 419 27.01 22.90 5.73
C LEU A 419 25.77 23.80 5.67
N LEU A 420 24.68 23.40 6.33
CA LEU A 420 23.41 24.10 6.30
C LEU A 420 22.91 24.33 7.71
N THR A 421 22.76 25.60 8.07
CA THR A 421 22.14 25.97 9.34
C THR A 421 20.62 25.78 9.24
N TRP A 422 19.96 25.59 10.38
CA TRP A 422 18.49 25.55 10.42
C TRP A 422 17.87 26.85 9.86
N ALA A 423 18.58 27.98 9.95
CA ALA A 423 18.13 29.26 9.44
C ALA A 423 18.16 29.30 7.89
N ASP A 424 19.18 28.71 7.27
CA ASP A 424 19.27 28.59 5.80
C ASP A 424 18.09 27.79 5.21
N LEU A 425 17.52 26.90 6.02
CA LEU A 425 16.38 26.06 5.68
C LEU A 425 15.04 26.77 5.93
N ALA A 426 14.91 27.41 7.11
CA ALA A 426 13.69 28.10 7.50
C ALA A 426 13.44 29.41 6.75
N GLY A 427 14.50 30.17 6.43
CA GLY A 427 14.40 31.49 5.80
C GLY A 427 13.67 31.49 4.44
N PRO A 428 14.06 30.64 3.48
CA PRO A 428 13.38 30.53 2.19
C PRO A 428 11.92 30.09 2.30
N LEU A 429 11.57 29.21 3.25
CA LEU A 429 10.18 28.84 3.55
C LEU A 429 9.40 30.07 4.04
N LEU A 430 9.91 30.70 5.09
CA LEU A 430 9.23 31.77 5.80
C LEU A 430 9.11 33.03 4.95
N SER A 431 10.08 33.34 4.09
CA SER A 431 9.98 34.45 3.12
C SER A 431 8.82 34.28 2.13
N ARG A 432 8.39 33.03 1.88
CA ARG A 432 7.34 32.68 0.91
C ARG A 432 5.95 32.50 1.52
N VAL A 433 5.84 32.35 2.84
CA VAL A 433 4.53 32.31 3.52
C VAL A 433 3.90 33.71 3.49
N ARG A 434 2.81 33.89 2.74
CA ARG A 434 2.17 35.22 2.58
C ARG A 434 1.03 35.50 3.57
N ARG A 435 0.53 34.48 4.26
CA ARG A 435 -0.60 34.59 5.21
C ARG A 435 -0.09 34.70 6.64
N ALA A 436 -0.80 35.46 7.49
CA ALA A 436 -0.53 35.47 8.92
C ALA A 436 -0.80 34.07 9.51
N ALA A 437 0.25 33.44 10.04
CA ALA A 437 0.19 32.10 10.61
C ALA A 437 0.92 32.05 11.96
N THR A 438 0.52 31.14 12.83
CA THR A 438 1.35 30.79 13.99
C THR A 438 2.41 29.80 13.53
N VAL A 439 3.69 30.16 13.63
CA VAL A 439 4.83 29.31 13.25
C VAL A 439 5.35 28.57 14.48
N LEU A 440 5.13 27.24 14.54
CA LEU A 440 5.80 26.39 15.51
C LEU A 440 7.12 25.93 14.91
N LEU A 441 8.24 26.40 15.43
CA LEU A 441 9.56 25.98 14.97
C LEU A 441 10.16 24.99 15.98
N GLN A 442 10.33 23.75 15.56
CA GLN A 442 11.03 22.74 16.38
C GLN A 442 12.49 22.67 15.94
N LEU A 443 13.41 22.97 16.86
CA LEU A 443 14.84 23.02 16.62
C LEU A 443 15.58 21.99 17.50
N PRO A 444 16.77 21.51 17.08
CA PRO A 444 17.65 20.73 17.94
C PRO A 444 18.07 21.55 19.18
N ASP A 445 18.16 20.90 20.34
CA ASP A 445 18.40 21.53 21.66
C ASP A 445 19.63 22.46 21.71
N ASP A 446 20.60 22.23 20.83
CA ASP A 446 21.90 22.90 20.88
C ASP A 446 22.01 24.12 19.94
N THR A 447 20.96 24.43 19.16
CA THR A 447 21.07 25.36 18.03
C THR A 447 20.69 26.81 18.31
N VAL A 448 19.93 27.12 19.38
CA VAL A 448 19.48 28.47 19.71
C VAL A 448 19.41 28.68 21.22
N ARG A 449 19.96 29.79 21.75
CA ARG A 449 19.96 30.06 23.19
C ARG A 449 18.70 30.75 23.68
N THR A 450 18.01 31.51 22.81
CA THR A 450 16.75 32.21 23.13
C THR A 450 15.80 32.33 21.94
N GLU A 451 14.50 32.43 22.20
CA GLU A 451 13.48 32.62 21.15
C GLU A 451 13.74 33.87 20.27
N LYS A 452 14.20 34.95 20.90
CA LYS A 452 14.58 36.20 20.22
C LYS A 452 15.74 36.01 19.25
N GLU A 453 16.77 35.25 19.63
CA GLU A 453 17.93 34.98 18.76
C GLU A 453 17.53 34.20 17.51
N ALA A 454 16.62 33.23 17.65
CA ALA A 454 16.04 32.55 16.49
C ALA A 454 15.24 33.51 15.60
N LEU A 455 14.37 34.33 16.19
CA LEU A 455 13.60 35.33 15.43
C LEU A 455 14.50 36.28 14.66
N ASP A 456 15.48 36.89 15.32
CA ASP A 456 16.43 37.84 14.72
C ASP A 456 17.26 37.18 13.60
N THR A 457 17.57 35.88 13.75
CA THR A 457 18.26 35.10 12.72
C THR A 457 17.34 34.82 11.54
N LEU A 458 16.09 34.45 11.78
CA LEU A 458 15.09 34.21 10.74
C LEU A 458 14.76 35.46 9.94
N GLU A 459 14.60 36.62 10.59
CA GLU A 459 14.32 37.88 9.91
C GLU A 459 15.49 38.31 9.02
N ARG A 460 16.73 38.12 9.49
CA ARG A 460 17.94 38.32 8.68
C ARG A 460 17.97 37.40 7.47
N THR A 461 17.71 36.11 7.64
CA THR A 461 17.77 35.14 6.54
C THR A 461 16.58 35.25 5.58
N ALA A 462 15.39 35.58 6.08
CA ALA A 462 14.18 35.79 5.27
C ALA A 462 14.18 37.14 4.54
N GLY A 463 15.02 38.09 4.97
CA GLY A 463 15.14 39.43 4.37
C GLY A 463 13.91 40.31 4.56
N ARG A 464 13.08 40.03 5.58
CA ARG A 464 11.87 40.79 5.92
C ARG A 464 11.50 40.62 7.39
N SER A 465 10.77 41.58 7.94
CA SER A 465 10.16 41.44 9.27
C SER A 465 9.13 40.31 9.27
N LEU A 466 9.11 39.55 10.36
CA LEU A 466 8.20 38.45 10.61
C LEU A 466 7.15 38.80 11.68
N ASP A 467 6.92 40.09 11.95
CA ASP A 467 5.99 40.61 12.96
C ASP A 467 4.54 40.10 12.82
N ASN A 468 4.18 39.63 11.62
CA ASN A 468 2.86 39.06 11.33
C ASN A 468 2.72 37.57 11.70
N PHE A 469 3.79 36.94 12.18
CA PHE A 469 3.83 35.55 12.61
C PHE A 469 3.94 35.47 14.13
N LEU A 470 3.16 34.58 14.73
CA LEU A 470 3.34 34.24 16.13
C LEU A 470 4.28 33.04 16.20
N PHE A 471 5.46 33.19 16.78
CA PHE A 471 6.41 32.09 16.91
C PHE A 471 6.17 31.32 18.22
N GLU A 472 6.37 30.01 18.14
CA GLU A 472 6.55 29.16 19.30
C GLU A 472 7.78 28.31 18.99
N ILE A 473 8.84 28.44 19.79
CA ILE A 473 10.08 27.71 19.57
C ILE A 473 10.22 26.66 20.66
N THR A 474 10.24 25.39 20.25
CA THR A 474 10.43 24.27 21.16
C THR A 474 11.72 23.55 20.82
N ALA A 475 12.65 23.55 21.77
CA ALA A 475 13.80 22.66 21.80
C ALA A 475 13.33 21.26 22.25
N ARG A 476 13.58 20.23 21.44
CA ARG A 476 13.40 18.83 21.87
C ARG A 476 14.57 17.96 21.44
N THR A 477 15.19 17.27 22.39
CA THR A 477 16.02 16.08 22.17
C THR A 477 15.12 14.92 21.74
N ILE A 478 15.12 14.61 20.45
CA ILE A 478 14.46 13.41 19.93
C ILE A 478 15.56 12.56 19.27
N PRO A 479 15.88 11.38 19.82
CA PRO A 479 16.84 10.47 19.20
C PRO A 479 16.45 10.20 17.76
N LEU A 480 17.41 10.30 16.82
CA LEU A 480 17.16 9.99 15.41
C LEU A 480 16.76 8.52 15.22
N ASP A 481 17.23 7.64 16.10
CA ASP A 481 17.00 6.20 16.04
C ASP A 481 15.55 5.81 16.39
N ASP A 482 14.84 6.62 17.18
CA ASP A 482 13.42 6.38 17.51
C ASP A 482 12.49 6.72 16.33
N TYR A 483 12.96 7.42 15.29
CA TYR A 483 12.15 7.81 14.14
C TYR A 483 11.99 6.69 13.11
N ASP A 484 12.97 5.78 13.00
CA ASP A 484 12.91 4.63 12.09
C ASP A 484 11.90 3.57 12.57
N ALA A 485 11.62 3.50 13.88
CA ALA A 485 10.62 2.60 14.46
C ALA A 485 9.18 3.17 14.44
N VAL A 486 9.02 4.50 14.51
CA VAL A 486 7.70 5.14 14.67
C VAL A 486 7.01 5.42 13.33
N ASN A 487 7.73 5.65 12.22
CA ASN A 487 7.11 6.16 10.98
C ASN A 487 6.63 5.12 9.96
N ILE A 488 7.11 3.87 10.00
CA ILE A 488 6.52 2.85 9.10
C ILE A 488 5.20 2.35 9.69
N ALA A 489 5.09 2.26 11.02
CA ALA A 489 3.89 1.76 11.68
C ALA A 489 2.76 2.81 11.80
N SER A 490 3.07 4.12 11.78
CA SER A 490 2.05 5.18 11.88
C SER A 490 1.48 5.64 10.52
N ILE A 491 1.89 5.00 9.43
CA ILE A 491 1.41 5.26 8.05
C ILE A 491 0.52 4.10 7.53
N TYR A 492 0.39 3.01 8.31
CA TYR A 492 -0.51 1.89 8.05
C TYR A 492 -1.68 1.84 9.03
#